data_AF-A0A4Q3UU69-F1
#
_entry.id   AF-A0A4Q3UU69-F1
#
_cell.length_a   1.000
_cell.length_b   1.000
_cell.length_c   1.000
_cell.angle_alpha   90.00
_cell.angle_beta   90.00
_cell.angle_gamma   90.00
#
_symmetry.space_group_name_H-M   'P 1'
#
loop_
_entity.id
_entity.type
_entity.pdbx_description
1 polymer ?
#
loop_
_entity_poly.entity_id
_entity_poly.type
_entity_poly.pdbx_seq_one_letter_code
_entity_poly.pdbx_strand_id
1 'polypeptide(L)'
;MSIFSKIISGEIPSYKIAENDLFYAFLDIAPLVTGHTLIIPKTETDKFFDLEEKYLSALLLFAQPIAKAIEKSFDCRRCGLSVIGLEVPHAHLHLVLRD
;
A
#
# COMPACT_ATOMS: atom_id res chain seq x y z
N MET A 1 8.21 -11.84 10.95
CA MET A 1 8.91 -10.97 9.99
C MET A 1 8.44 -11.31 8.60
N SER A 2 7.45 -10.57 8.11
CA SER A 2 6.88 -10.75 6.78
C SER A 2 7.81 -10.23 5.68
N ILE A 3 7.52 -10.56 4.43
CA ILE A 3 8.23 -10.01 3.27
C ILE A 3 8.16 -8.48 3.22
N PHE A 4 7.05 -7.90 3.70
CA PHE A 4 6.89 -6.45 3.81
C PHE A 4 7.83 -5.81 4.84
N SER A 5 8.07 -6.48 5.97
CA SER A 5 9.06 -6.01 6.96
C SER A 5 10.48 -5.98 6.38
N LYS A 6 10.82 -6.93 5.50
CA LYS A 6 12.09 -6.94 4.76
C LYS A 6 12.18 -5.83 3.70
N ILE A 7 11.07 -5.47 3.08
CA ILE A 7 11.01 -4.32 2.16
C ILE A 7 11.19 -3.01 2.93
N ILE A 8 10.50 -2.86 4.07
CA ILE A 8 10.62 -1.68 4.94
C ILE A 8 12.07 -1.50 5.43
N SER A 9 12.75 -2.59 5.80
CA SER A 9 14.14 -2.54 6.27
C SER A 9 15.17 -2.33 5.16
N GLY A 10 14.77 -2.42 3.88
CA GLY A 10 15.67 -2.37 2.73
C GLY A 10 16.46 -3.65 2.47
N GLU A 11 16.15 -4.76 3.15
CA GLU A 11 16.74 -6.08 2.87
C GLU A 11 16.30 -6.61 1.48
N ILE A 12 15.06 -6.31 1.08
CA ILE A 12 14.52 -6.63 -0.24
C ILE A 12 14.24 -5.32 -0.99
N PRO A 13 14.68 -5.16 -2.24
CA PRO A 13 14.42 -3.96 -3.02
C PRO A 13 12.93 -3.84 -3.37
N SER A 14 12.46 -2.60 -3.54
CA SER A 14 11.12 -2.30 -4.02
C SER A 14 11.13 -1.03 -4.86
N TYR A 15 10.12 -0.88 -5.73
CA TYR A 15 9.86 0.39 -6.39
C TYR A 15 9.06 1.28 -5.45
N LYS A 16 9.77 1.99 -4.57
CA LYS A 16 9.18 2.91 -3.59
C LYS A 16 8.47 4.07 -4.28
N ILE A 17 7.23 4.33 -3.86
CA ILE A 17 6.40 5.44 -4.33
C ILE A 17 6.42 6.58 -3.31
N ALA A 18 6.18 6.26 -2.05
CA ALA A 18 6.14 7.24 -0.97
C ALA A 18 6.43 6.55 0.38
N GLU A 19 6.85 7.33 1.35
CA GLU A 19 7.14 6.85 2.69
C GLU A 19 7.00 8.00 3.70
N ASN A 20 6.48 7.71 4.88
CA ASN A 20 6.55 8.60 6.04
C ASN A 20 6.84 7.80 7.31
N ASP A 21 6.63 8.38 8.49
CA ASP A 21 6.91 7.72 9.77
C ASP A 21 6.01 6.51 10.04
N LEU A 22 4.80 6.46 9.46
CA LEU A 22 3.81 5.41 9.72
C LEU A 22 3.70 4.39 8.59
N PHE A 23 3.91 4.80 7.35
CA PHE A 23 3.57 4.00 6.17
C PHE A 23 4.69 3.96 5.14
N TYR A 24 4.65 2.90 4.34
CA TYR A 24 5.50 2.69 3.19
C TYR A 24 4.63 2.30 2.00
N ALA A 25 4.83 2.92 0.84
CA ALA A 25 4.09 2.65 -0.38
C ALA A 25 5.01 2.25 -1.52
N PHE A 26 4.66 1.20 -2.24
CA PHE A 26 5.49 0.61 -3.30
C PHE A 26 4.65 -0.16 -4.31
N LEU A 27 5.20 -0.38 -5.50
CA LEU A 27 4.53 -1.19 -6.52
C LEU A 27 4.48 -2.66 -6.11
N ASP A 28 3.32 -3.29 -6.33
CA ASP A 28 3.19 -4.74 -6.20
C ASP A 28 4.03 -5.44 -7.28
N ILE A 29 4.76 -6.49 -6.89
CA ILE A 29 5.58 -7.29 -7.82
C ILE A 29 4.72 -8.26 -8.64
N ALA A 30 3.53 -8.61 -8.16
CA ALA A 30 2.51 -9.39 -8.86
C ALA A 30 1.25 -8.52 -9.08
N PRO A 31 1.35 -7.45 -9.90
CA PRO A 31 0.29 -6.47 -10.00
C PRO A 31 -0.96 -7.03 -10.69
N LEU A 32 -2.15 -6.66 -10.18
CA LEU A 32 -3.42 -6.95 -10.88
C LEU A 32 -3.51 -6.19 -12.21
N VAL A 33 -2.98 -4.96 -12.23
CA VAL A 33 -2.84 -4.08 -13.40
C VAL A 33 -1.59 -3.23 -13.21
N THR A 34 -0.98 -2.76 -14.30
CA THR A 34 0.19 -1.87 -14.25
C THR A 34 -0.12 -0.64 -13.38
N GLY A 35 0.74 -0.37 -12.39
CA GLY A 35 0.55 0.71 -11.42
C GLY A 35 -0.14 0.27 -10.11
N HIS A 36 -0.50 -1.01 -9.96
CA HIS A 36 -0.97 -1.56 -8.69
C HIS A 36 0.04 -1.25 -7.57
N THR A 37 -0.41 -0.48 -6.60
CA THR A 37 0.42 0.03 -5.50
C THR A 37 -0.11 -0.50 -4.18
N LEU A 38 0.80 -0.98 -3.33
CA LEU A 38 0.51 -1.38 -1.96
C LEU A 38 0.90 -0.26 -1.00
N ILE A 39 0.08 -0.02 0.01
CA ILE A 39 0.40 0.81 1.17
C ILE A 39 0.38 -0.09 2.40
N ILE A 40 1.51 -0.11 3.12
CA ILE A 40 1.70 -0.94 4.32
C ILE A 40 2.03 -0.03 5.51
N PRO A 41 1.54 -0.34 6.73
CA PRO A 41 2.07 0.26 7.95
C PRO A 41 3.49 -0.23 8.18
N LYS A 42 4.31 0.57 8.88
CA LYS A 42 5.66 0.15 9.25
C LYS A 42 5.67 -0.84 10.42
N THR A 43 4.58 -0.91 11.18
CA THR A 43 4.36 -1.95 12.19
C THR A 43 3.81 -3.22 11.56
N GLU A 44 4.46 -4.35 11.82
CA GLU A 44 4.02 -5.67 11.36
C GLU A 44 2.80 -6.15 12.16
N THR A 45 1.62 -5.73 11.71
CA THR A 45 0.32 -6.21 12.20
C THR A 45 -0.35 -6.97 11.07
N ASP A 46 -0.76 -8.22 11.29
CA ASP A 46 -1.36 -9.07 10.27
C ASP A 46 -2.74 -8.57 9.81
N LYS A 47 -3.72 -8.59 10.71
CA LYS A 47 -5.09 -8.22 10.37
C LYS A 47 -5.26 -6.71 10.35
N PHE A 48 -5.90 -6.22 9.29
CA PHE A 48 -6.08 -4.78 9.08
C PHE A 48 -6.83 -4.08 10.22
N PHE A 49 -7.85 -4.72 10.80
CA PHE A 49 -8.63 -4.16 11.91
C PHE A 49 -7.98 -4.33 13.30
N ASP A 50 -6.82 -4.97 13.38
CA ASP A 50 -6.03 -5.03 14.61
C ASP A 50 -5.02 -3.86 14.69
N LEU A 51 -4.97 -3.00 13.67
CA LEU A 51 -4.15 -1.79 13.66
C LEU A 51 -4.63 -0.79 14.72
N GLU A 52 -3.67 -0.11 15.37
CA GLU A 52 -3.98 1.01 16.26
C GLU A 52 -4.73 2.12 15.52
N GLU A 53 -5.58 2.86 16.25
CA GLU A 53 -6.42 3.95 15.73
C GLU A 53 -5.63 4.98 14.91
N LYS A 54 -4.39 5.29 15.32
CA LYS A 54 -3.52 6.25 14.61
C LYS A 54 -3.20 5.79 13.18
N TYR A 55 -3.05 4.48 12.93
CA TYR A 55 -2.81 3.95 11.59
C TYR A 55 -4.09 3.97 10.78
N LEU A 56 -5.20 3.49 11.36
CA LEU A 56 -6.50 3.47 10.68
C LEU A 56 -6.94 4.87 10.23
N SER A 57 -6.79 5.87 11.09
CA SER A 57 -7.18 7.26 10.80
C SER A 57 -6.25 7.96 9.80
N ALA A 58 -4.95 7.66 9.79
CA ALA A 58 -3.97 8.31 8.93
C ALA A 58 -3.81 7.66 7.55
N LEU A 59 -4.18 6.38 7.38
CA LEU A 59 -3.90 5.61 6.17
C LEU A 59 -4.51 6.24 4.91
N LEU A 60 -5.79 6.62 4.95
CA LEU A 60 -6.47 7.19 3.78
C LEU A 60 -5.91 8.57 3.40
N LEU A 61 -5.45 9.35 4.38
CA LEU A 61 -4.79 10.63 4.12
C LEU A 61 -3.45 10.44 3.44
N PHE A 62 -2.70 9.41 3.82
CA PHE A 62 -1.46 9.02 3.14
C PHE A 62 -1.72 8.46 1.73
N ALA A 63 -2.80 7.69 1.56
CA ALA A 63 -3.17 7.09 0.28
C ALA A 63 -3.68 8.11 -0.76
N GLN A 64 -4.37 9.16 -0.32
CA GLN A 64 -5.02 10.14 -1.19
C GLN A 64 -4.10 10.76 -2.24
N PRO A 65 -2.94 11.35 -1.90
CA PRO A 65 -2.04 11.93 -2.91
C PRO A 65 -1.48 10.87 -3.87
N ILE A 66 -1.28 9.64 -3.41
CA ILE A 66 -0.78 8.52 -4.24
C ILE A 66 -1.85 8.11 -5.25
N ALA A 67 -3.10 7.92 -4.82
CA ALA A 67 -4.22 7.62 -5.71
C ALA A 67 -4.40 8.70 -6.78
N LYS A 68 -4.23 9.99 -6.43
CA LYS A 68 -4.27 11.10 -7.39
C LYS A 68 -3.08 11.15 -8.33
N ALA A 69 -1.90 10.72 -7.90
CA ALA A 69 -0.75 10.57 -8.78
C ALA A 69 -0.97 9.43 -9.78
N ILE A 70 -1.56 8.30 -9.35
CA ILE A 70 -1.93 7.17 -10.21
C ILE A 70 -2.93 7.63 -11.29
N GLU A 71 -4.03 8.29 -10.91
CA GLU A 71 -5.04 8.80 -11.87
C GLU A 71 -4.46 9.82 -12.87
N LYS A 72 -3.37 10.51 -12.53
CA LYS A 72 -2.68 11.44 -13.45
C LYS A 72 -1.66 10.76 -14.35
N SER A 73 -1.12 9.63 -13.92
CA SER A 73 -0.02 8.94 -14.60
C SER A 73 -0.51 7.91 -15.62
N PHE A 74 -1.76 7.48 -15.49
CA PHE A 74 -2.35 6.45 -16.32
C PHE A 74 -3.72 6.92 -16.84
N ASP A 75 -4.08 6.47 -18.03
CA ASP A 75 -5.42 6.65 -18.56
C ASP A 75 -6.37 5.64 -17.89
N CYS A 76 -6.95 6.04 -16.76
CA CYS A 76 -7.98 5.26 -16.06
C CYS A 76 -9.13 6.18 -15.63
N ARG A 77 -10.32 5.62 -15.42
CA ARG A 77 -11.46 6.44 -14.95
C ARG A 77 -11.37 6.76 -13.45
N ARG A 78 -10.73 5.88 -12.67
CA ARG A 78 -10.48 6.09 -11.23
C ARG A 78 -9.38 5.17 -10.67
N CYS A 79 -8.85 5.53 -9.50
CA CYS A 79 -8.11 4.63 -8.62
C CYS A 79 -9.06 4.02 -7.58
N GLY A 80 -9.24 2.70 -7.61
CA GLY A 80 -9.96 1.96 -6.57
C GLY A 80 -9.07 1.64 -5.37
N LEU A 81 -9.69 1.38 -4.22
CA LEU A 81 -9.02 0.84 -3.04
C LEU A 81 -9.60 -0.53 -2.64
N SER A 82 -8.78 -1.39 -2.04
CA SER A 82 -9.24 -2.65 -1.43
C SER A 82 -8.34 -3.09 -0.28
N VAL A 83 -8.92 -3.79 0.68
CA VAL A 83 -8.21 -4.52 1.75
C VAL A 83 -8.74 -5.95 1.70
N ILE A 84 -7.84 -6.93 1.51
CA ILE A 84 -8.19 -8.34 1.33
C ILE A 84 -7.54 -9.19 2.42
N GLY A 85 -6.20 -9.15 2.52
CA GLY A 85 -5.44 -9.74 3.62
C GLY A 85 -5.19 -11.25 3.54
N LEU A 86 -5.16 -11.85 2.34
CA LEU A 86 -5.01 -13.31 2.19
C LEU A 86 -3.59 -13.75 1.82
N GLU A 87 -2.79 -12.88 1.20
CA GLU A 87 -1.52 -13.25 0.57
C GLU A 87 -0.32 -13.07 1.50
N VAL A 88 -0.22 -11.91 2.15
CA VAL A 88 0.88 -11.57 3.07
C VAL A 88 0.27 -11.23 4.43
N PRO A 89 0.73 -11.89 5.53
CA PRO A 89 0.20 -11.68 6.88
C PRO A 89 0.76 -10.39 7.50
N HIS A 90 0.46 -9.26 6.86
CA HIS A 90 0.80 -7.91 7.24
C HIS A 90 -0.20 -6.99 6.54
N ALA A 91 -1.00 -6.25 7.30
CA ALA A 91 -2.04 -5.35 6.85
C ALA A 91 -1.57 -4.47 5.69
N HIS A 92 -2.36 -4.43 4.62
CA HIS A 92 -2.00 -3.67 3.43
C HIS A 92 -3.25 -3.20 2.70
N LEU A 93 -3.15 -1.99 2.14
CA LEU A 93 -4.15 -1.38 1.29
C LEU A 93 -3.68 -1.46 -0.16
N HIS A 94 -4.54 -2.00 -1.03
CA HIS A 94 -4.33 -2.01 -2.46
C HIS A 94 -4.89 -0.74 -3.07
N LEU A 95 -4.10 -0.06 -3.91
CA LEU A 95 -4.56 0.96 -4.85
C LEU A 95 -4.46 0.40 -6.27
N VAL A 96 -5.62 0.24 -6.92
CA VAL A 96 -5.74 -0.48 -8.19
C VAL A 96 -6.47 0.40 -9.19
N LEU A 97 -5.89 0.59 -10.38
CA LEU A 97 -6.51 1.35 -11.46
C LEU A 97 -7.75 0.62 -11.97
N ARG A 98 -8.79 1.38 -12.30
CA ARG A 98 -10.05 0.84 -12.84
C ARG A 98 -10.55 1.72 -13.97
N ASP A 99 -11.05 1.05 -15.00
CA ASP A 99 -11.83 1.66 -16.09
C ASP A 99 -13.31 1.72 -15.72
#